data_AF-A0A933WR07-F1
#
_entry.id   AF-A0A933WR07-F1
#
_cell.length_a   1.000
_cell.length_b   1.000
_cell.length_c   1.000
_cell.angle_alpha   90.00
_cell.angle_beta   90.00
_cell.angle_gamma   90.00
#
_symmetry.space_group_name_H-M   'P 1'
#
loop_
_entity.id
_entity.type
_entity.pdbx_description
1 polymer ?
#
loop_
_entity_poly.entity_id
_entity_poly.type
_entity_poly.pdbx_seq_one_letter_code
_entity_poly.pdbx_strand_id
1 'polypeptide(L)'
;MTAPILIAKNAHAELVLLPQMANRHGLVTGATGTGKTVTLQALAEGFSARGVPVFLSDIKGDLSGVAKPGGGNAKVEARVAQLGLEDHAPDGFPVTFWDVWGEGEGGQGHPMRVTVSDMGPLLLARMLNLNETQEGVLNLVFRIADDQNLLILDLKDLRAALQYVAENAKQFTTEYGNISAASVGAIQRGLLTLENQGGDRLFGEPMLNIEDLMQADGGKGVINILAADRLLQSPMVYATLLLWLLAELYERLPEAGDLDKPKLVFFFDEAHLLFKDAPKALLDKVEQVVRLIRSKGVGVYFVTQNPADVPDAVLSQLGNRVQHALRAFTPKDQKAVRAAAESLRDNSALDEVAAITELGVGEALVSLLNEKGQPAVVERAWIAPPRGRIGPISAEERQELIETSLVAGVYEQSEDRESAYEILKGRAAPAEDAPAPEAPPAEGGMGGMLGDLLGGALGGGASRGRSRESVGEALAKSAARAVGSQVGRAIVRGILGSILGGRR
;
A
#
# COMPACT_ATOMS: atom_id res chain seq x y z
N MET A 1 -18.55 22.47 -8.53
CA MET A 1 -19.15 21.16 -8.87
C MET A 1 -18.46 20.55 -10.08
N THR A 2 -17.74 19.46 -9.84
CA THR A 2 -17.07 18.65 -10.87
C THR A 2 -18.10 17.96 -11.77
N ALA A 3 -17.85 17.87 -13.08
CA ALA A 3 -18.77 17.23 -14.03
C ALA A 3 -19.09 15.76 -13.61
N PRO A 4 -20.33 15.26 -13.78
CA PRO A 4 -20.68 13.86 -13.53
C PRO A 4 -19.95 12.88 -14.46
N ILE A 5 -19.68 11.66 -14.02
CA ILE A 5 -19.07 10.58 -14.83
C ILE A 5 -20.20 9.73 -15.43
N LEU A 6 -20.32 9.64 -16.74
CA LEU A 6 -21.29 8.74 -17.40
C LEU A 6 -20.86 7.28 -17.21
N ILE A 7 -21.70 6.48 -16.54
CA ILE A 7 -21.43 5.06 -16.30
C ILE A 7 -22.20 4.18 -17.26
N ALA A 8 -23.47 4.50 -17.48
CA ALA A 8 -24.34 3.74 -18.36
C ALA A 8 -25.44 4.61 -18.94
N LYS A 9 -26.03 4.16 -20.05
CA LYS A 9 -27.13 4.85 -20.73
C LYS A 9 -28.16 3.86 -21.24
N ASN A 10 -29.44 4.23 -21.12
CA ASN A 10 -30.54 3.54 -21.78
C ASN A 10 -31.36 4.55 -22.61
N ALA A 11 -32.49 4.13 -23.17
CA ALA A 11 -33.30 4.98 -24.04
C ALA A 11 -33.94 6.20 -23.33
N HIS A 12 -33.99 6.20 -22.00
CA HIS A 12 -34.73 7.18 -21.21
C HIS A 12 -33.89 7.91 -20.15
N ALA A 13 -32.71 7.37 -19.81
CA ALA A 13 -31.87 7.88 -18.73
C ALA A 13 -30.37 7.76 -19.04
N GLU A 14 -29.62 8.77 -18.60
CA GLU A 14 -28.18 8.71 -18.45
C GLU A 14 -27.85 8.49 -16.98
N LEU A 15 -27.14 7.40 -16.70
CA LEU A 15 -26.80 6.98 -15.34
C LEU A 15 -25.39 7.46 -15.05
N VAL A 16 -25.31 8.50 -14.21
CA VAL A 16 -24.06 9.20 -13.93
C VAL A 16 -23.64 9.02 -12.47
N LEU A 17 -22.35 8.86 -12.25
CA LEU A 17 -21.74 8.93 -10.93
C LEU A 17 -21.34 10.37 -10.65
N LEU A 18 -21.83 10.93 -9.54
CA LEU A 18 -21.46 12.26 -9.08
C LEU A 18 -20.12 12.18 -8.32
N PRO A 19 -19.05 12.91 -8.73
CA PRO A 19 -17.76 12.85 -8.05
C PRO A 19 -17.86 13.18 -6.56
N GLN A 20 -18.65 14.17 -6.16
CA GLN A 20 -18.90 14.51 -4.75
C GLN A 20 -19.55 13.38 -3.92
N MET A 21 -20.13 12.37 -4.56
CA MET A 21 -20.71 11.19 -3.90
C MET A 21 -19.83 9.94 -4.01
N ALA A 22 -18.65 10.03 -4.66
CA ALA A 22 -17.78 8.89 -4.92
C ALA A 22 -17.06 8.36 -3.66
N ASN A 23 -16.85 9.19 -2.64
CA ASN A 23 -16.30 8.76 -1.35
C ASN A 23 -17.31 7.97 -0.49
N ARG A 24 -18.56 7.79 -0.97
CA ARG A 24 -19.54 6.88 -0.37
C ARG A 24 -19.44 5.45 -0.91
N HIS A 25 -18.28 5.13 -1.48
CA HIS A 25 -17.86 3.79 -1.89
C HIS A 25 -18.75 3.16 -2.96
N GLY A 26 -18.37 1.99 -3.44
CA GLY A 26 -19.21 1.27 -4.38
C GLY A 26 -18.88 -0.21 -4.54
N LEU A 27 -19.78 -0.90 -5.22
CA LEU A 27 -19.69 -2.31 -5.56
C LEU A 27 -19.92 -2.49 -7.06
N VAL A 28 -18.99 -3.15 -7.74
CA VAL A 28 -19.16 -3.65 -9.11
C VAL A 28 -19.12 -5.18 -9.07
N THR A 29 -20.15 -5.82 -9.60
CA THR A 29 -20.35 -7.26 -9.41
C THR A 29 -20.94 -7.93 -10.65
N GLY A 30 -20.75 -9.25 -10.79
CA GLY A 30 -21.20 -10.03 -11.94
C GLY A 30 -20.25 -11.16 -12.30
N ALA A 31 -20.70 -12.12 -13.12
CA ALA A 31 -19.88 -13.26 -13.51
C ALA A 31 -18.65 -12.87 -14.36
N THR A 32 -17.73 -13.80 -14.58
CA THR A 32 -16.57 -13.57 -15.45
C THR A 32 -17.01 -13.27 -16.90
N GLY A 33 -16.40 -12.26 -17.52
CA GLY A 33 -16.66 -11.88 -18.91
C GLY A 33 -17.96 -11.09 -19.14
N THR A 34 -18.66 -10.63 -18.10
CA THR A 34 -19.92 -9.90 -18.25
C THR A 34 -19.76 -8.39 -18.46
N GLY A 35 -18.58 -7.83 -18.17
CA GLY A 35 -18.28 -6.41 -18.38
C GLY A 35 -17.68 -5.68 -17.17
N LYS A 36 -17.41 -6.37 -16.06
CA LYS A 36 -16.85 -5.75 -14.84
C LYS A 36 -15.57 -4.94 -15.09
N THR A 37 -14.58 -5.52 -15.78
CA THR A 37 -13.31 -4.83 -16.12
C THR A 37 -13.56 -3.56 -16.92
N VAL A 38 -14.51 -3.59 -17.87
CA VAL A 38 -14.89 -2.42 -18.68
C VAL A 38 -15.51 -1.33 -17.80
N THR A 39 -16.37 -1.69 -16.85
CA THR A 39 -16.92 -0.72 -15.87
C THR A 39 -15.84 -0.14 -14.96
N LEU A 40 -14.94 -0.99 -14.45
CA LEU A 40 -13.82 -0.56 -13.61
C LEU A 40 -12.93 0.44 -14.38
N GLN A 41 -12.56 0.10 -15.62
CA GLN A 41 -11.78 0.97 -16.49
C GLN A 41 -12.50 2.30 -16.77
N ALA A 42 -13.79 2.26 -17.16
CA ALA A 42 -14.56 3.48 -17.41
C ALA A 42 -14.67 4.39 -16.17
N LEU A 43 -14.80 3.80 -14.97
CA LEU A 43 -14.77 4.55 -13.71
C LEU A 43 -13.39 5.17 -13.46
N ALA A 44 -12.31 4.40 -13.60
CA ALA A 44 -10.94 4.86 -13.40
C ALA A 44 -10.58 6.02 -14.35
N GLU A 45 -10.91 5.87 -15.63
CA GLU A 45 -10.76 6.92 -16.65
C GLU A 45 -11.60 8.16 -16.31
N GLY A 46 -12.84 7.95 -15.87
CA GLY A 46 -13.74 9.02 -15.46
C GLY A 46 -13.20 9.85 -14.29
N PHE A 47 -12.62 9.20 -13.29
CA PHE A 47 -11.95 9.86 -12.18
C PHE A 47 -10.66 10.56 -12.62
N SER A 48 -9.80 9.87 -13.36
CA SER A 48 -8.54 10.43 -13.87
C SER A 48 -8.80 11.68 -14.71
N ALA A 49 -9.75 11.65 -15.65
CA ALA A 49 -10.13 12.81 -16.47
C ALA A 49 -10.56 14.06 -15.66
N ARG A 50 -10.95 13.88 -14.39
CA ARG A 50 -11.37 14.95 -13.48
C ARG A 50 -10.26 15.36 -12.51
N GLY A 51 -9.03 14.90 -12.74
CA GLY A 51 -7.91 15.14 -11.84
C GLY A 51 -8.07 14.43 -10.50
N VAL A 52 -8.73 13.27 -10.46
CA VAL A 52 -8.81 12.39 -9.28
C VAL A 52 -7.86 11.22 -9.51
N PRO A 53 -6.78 11.10 -8.73
CA PRO A 53 -5.91 9.95 -8.73
C PRO A 53 -6.68 8.66 -8.40
N VAL A 54 -6.27 7.55 -8.99
CA VAL A 54 -6.91 6.25 -8.83
C VAL A 54 -5.86 5.23 -8.42
N PHE A 55 -6.23 4.28 -7.55
CA PHE A 55 -5.42 3.10 -7.25
C PHE A 55 -6.19 1.84 -7.66
N LEU A 56 -5.58 0.99 -8.47
CA LEU A 56 -6.14 -0.25 -9.00
C LEU A 56 -5.26 -1.43 -8.57
N SER A 57 -5.84 -2.46 -8.00
CA SER A 57 -5.18 -3.77 -7.88
C SER A 57 -5.48 -4.60 -9.13
N ASP A 58 -4.54 -4.69 -10.07
CA ASP A 58 -4.74 -5.43 -11.32
C ASP A 58 -4.23 -6.86 -11.19
N ILE A 59 -5.16 -7.77 -10.95
CA ILE A 59 -4.91 -9.20 -10.78
C ILE A 59 -4.84 -9.93 -12.11
N LYS A 60 -5.56 -9.44 -13.13
CA LYS A 60 -5.68 -10.09 -14.44
C LYS A 60 -4.64 -9.58 -15.43
N GLY A 61 -4.02 -8.43 -15.15
CA GLY A 61 -3.08 -7.74 -16.03
C GLY A 61 -3.76 -7.02 -17.20
N ASP A 62 -5.10 -6.89 -17.19
CA ASP A 62 -5.89 -6.44 -18.33
C ASP A 62 -6.26 -4.94 -18.28
N LEU A 63 -5.85 -4.21 -17.24
CA LEU A 63 -6.15 -2.79 -17.05
C LEU A 63 -5.04 -1.84 -17.52
N SER A 64 -3.85 -2.38 -17.78
CA SER A 64 -2.68 -1.58 -18.18
C SER A 64 -2.87 -0.78 -19.49
N GLY A 65 -3.77 -1.23 -20.38
CA GLY A 65 -4.12 -0.54 -21.63
C GLY A 65 -4.60 0.89 -21.47
N VAL A 66 -5.12 1.26 -20.30
CA VAL A 66 -5.63 2.62 -20.01
C VAL A 66 -4.57 3.71 -20.24
N ALA A 67 -3.28 3.35 -20.21
CA ALA A 67 -2.17 4.27 -20.49
C ALA A 67 -2.13 4.79 -21.94
N LYS A 68 -2.72 4.05 -22.89
CA LYS A 68 -2.67 4.38 -24.32
C LYS A 68 -4.09 4.72 -24.83
N PRO A 69 -4.21 5.65 -25.80
CA PRO A 69 -5.47 5.90 -26.47
C PRO A 69 -6.09 4.61 -27.01
N GLY A 70 -7.40 4.48 -26.84
CA GLY A 70 -8.16 3.39 -27.43
C GLY A 70 -8.32 3.52 -28.95
N GLY A 71 -9.33 2.85 -29.50
CA GLY A 71 -9.64 2.85 -30.93
C GLY A 71 -9.36 1.51 -31.61
N GLY A 72 -9.89 1.35 -32.83
CA GLY A 72 -9.74 0.13 -33.63
C GLY A 72 -10.47 -1.10 -33.07
N ASN A 73 -11.42 -0.91 -32.15
CA ASN A 73 -12.20 -1.97 -31.54
C ASN A 73 -13.66 -1.87 -31.97
N ALA A 74 -14.09 -2.76 -32.87
CA ALA A 74 -15.43 -2.78 -33.43
C ALA A 74 -16.55 -2.88 -32.36
N LYS A 75 -16.29 -3.52 -31.21
CA LYS A 75 -17.28 -3.60 -30.12
C LYS A 75 -17.46 -2.26 -29.42
N VAL A 76 -16.37 -1.51 -29.24
CA VAL A 76 -16.40 -0.16 -28.66
C VAL A 76 -17.13 0.78 -29.61
N GLU A 77 -16.77 0.77 -30.90
CA GLU A 77 -17.40 1.60 -31.93
C GLU A 77 -18.91 1.33 -32.04
N ALA A 78 -19.31 0.05 -32.05
CA ALA A 78 -20.72 -0.33 -32.05
C ALA A 78 -21.45 0.16 -30.79
N ARG A 79 -20.80 0.12 -29.62
CA ARG A 79 -21.39 0.60 -28.36
C ARG A 79 -21.53 2.13 -28.34
N VAL A 80 -20.53 2.86 -28.83
CA VAL A 80 -20.58 4.32 -28.99
C VAL A 80 -21.74 4.72 -29.88
N ALA A 81 -21.89 4.06 -31.03
CA ALA A 81 -23.01 4.30 -31.95
C ALA A 81 -24.36 3.94 -31.33
N GLN A 82 -24.45 2.79 -30.64
CA GLN A 82 -25.67 2.34 -29.95
C GLN A 82 -26.15 3.34 -28.89
N LEU A 83 -25.21 3.96 -28.15
CA LEU A 83 -25.52 4.91 -27.07
C LEU A 83 -25.64 6.36 -27.54
N GLY A 84 -25.35 6.64 -28.82
CA GLY A 84 -25.35 7.99 -29.37
C GLY A 84 -24.35 8.92 -28.66
N LEU A 85 -23.14 8.43 -28.39
CA LEU A 85 -22.10 9.22 -27.73
C LEU A 85 -21.35 10.05 -28.78
N GLU A 86 -21.74 11.31 -28.96
CA GLU A 86 -21.16 12.21 -29.97
C GLU A 86 -19.74 12.67 -29.61
N ASP A 87 -19.45 12.81 -28.31
CA ASP A 87 -18.12 13.13 -27.78
C ASP A 87 -17.53 11.87 -27.13
N HIS A 88 -16.98 10.97 -27.94
CA HIS A 88 -16.25 9.78 -27.48
C HIS A 88 -14.91 9.63 -28.21
N ALA A 89 -14.06 10.65 -28.11
CA ALA A 89 -12.70 10.58 -28.64
C ALA A 89 -11.83 9.60 -27.83
N PRO A 90 -11.05 8.72 -28.48
CA PRO A 90 -10.04 7.91 -27.81
C PRO A 90 -9.06 8.77 -27.02
N ASP A 91 -8.65 8.31 -25.84
CA ASP A 91 -7.81 9.07 -24.93
C ASP A 91 -6.91 8.16 -24.09
N GLY A 92 -5.71 8.62 -23.76
CA GLY A 92 -4.76 7.94 -22.88
C GLY A 92 -4.67 8.63 -21.52
N PHE A 93 -4.35 7.88 -20.48
CA PHE A 93 -4.32 8.38 -19.10
C PHE A 93 -2.93 8.20 -18.49
N PRO A 94 -2.49 9.11 -17.60
CA PRO A 94 -1.22 8.94 -16.90
C PRO A 94 -1.31 7.72 -15.98
N VAL A 95 -0.33 6.82 -16.09
CA VAL A 95 -0.29 5.55 -15.34
C VAL A 95 1.05 5.40 -14.65
N THR A 96 1.02 4.95 -13.40
CA THR A 96 2.19 4.52 -12.65
C THR A 96 2.01 3.08 -12.21
N PHE A 97 2.97 2.21 -12.54
CA PHE A 97 2.92 0.81 -12.15
C PHE A 97 3.64 0.55 -10.84
N TRP A 98 3.04 -0.27 -10.00
CA TRP A 98 3.57 -0.67 -8.70
C TRP A 98 3.65 -2.20 -8.60
N ASP A 99 4.64 -2.72 -7.89
CA ASP A 99 4.84 -4.16 -7.69
C ASP A 99 5.52 -4.42 -6.34
N VAL A 100 5.06 -5.39 -5.56
CA VAL A 100 5.72 -5.80 -4.31
C VAL A 100 7.04 -6.52 -4.58
N TRP A 101 7.17 -7.22 -5.71
CA TRP A 101 8.39 -7.96 -6.05
C TRP A 101 9.47 -7.09 -6.70
N GLY A 102 9.13 -5.87 -7.14
CA GLY A 102 10.05 -4.89 -7.72
C GLY A 102 10.70 -5.29 -9.05
N GLU A 103 11.67 -4.51 -9.53
CA GLU A 103 12.36 -4.62 -10.84
C GLU A 103 13.27 -5.85 -11.03
N GLY A 104 13.18 -6.88 -10.19
CA GLY A 104 13.90 -8.14 -10.41
C GLY A 104 13.44 -8.84 -11.71
N GLU A 105 13.95 -10.05 -11.99
CA GLU A 105 13.47 -10.82 -13.15
C GLU A 105 11.93 -10.97 -13.12
N GLY A 106 11.27 -10.30 -14.08
CA GLY A 106 9.82 -10.24 -14.21
C GLY A 106 9.09 -9.24 -13.30
N GLY A 107 9.77 -8.21 -12.81
CA GLY A 107 9.15 -7.04 -12.18
C GLY A 107 8.20 -6.29 -13.11
N GLN A 108 7.07 -5.83 -12.59
CA GLN A 108 6.02 -5.20 -13.40
C GLN A 108 5.75 -3.74 -13.04
N GLY A 109 6.51 -3.16 -12.11
CA GLY A 109 6.37 -1.78 -11.66
C GLY A 109 7.37 -1.39 -10.58
N HIS A 110 7.24 -0.17 -10.06
CA HIS A 110 8.05 0.37 -8.97
C HIS A 110 7.86 -0.47 -7.69
N PRO A 111 8.94 -0.80 -6.96
CA PRO A 111 8.85 -1.54 -5.71
C PRO A 111 7.96 -0.83 -4.67
N MET A 112 6.88 -1.50 -4.23
CA MET A 112 6.02 -0.99 -3.17
C MET A 112 6.41 -1.62 -1.83
N ARG A 113 7.08 -0.84 -0.96
CA ARG A 113 7.53 -1.29 0.36
C ARG A 113 6.88 -0.52 1.51
N VAL A 114 6.83 -1.16 2.67
CA VAL A 114 6.40 -0.61 3.96
C VAL A 114 7.39 -1.02 5.03
N THR A 115 7.61 -0.23 6.10
CA THR A 115 8.46 -0.71 7.21
C THR A 115 7.64 -1.46 8.26
N VAL A 116 8.24 -2.41 8.95
CA VAL A 116 7.60 -3.13 10.06
C VAL A 116 7.21 -2.18 11.20
N SER A 117 8.05 -1.18 11.48
CA SER A 117 7.76 -0.09 12.41
C SER A 117 6.51 0.70 12.05
N ASP A 118 6.30 1.01 10.77
CA ASP A 118 5.14 1.78 10.30
C ASP A 118 3.85 0.93 10.31
N MET A 119 3.94 -0.34 9.91
CA MET A 119 2.83 -1.31 10.06
C MET A 119 2.37 -1.41 11.53
N GLY A 120 3.34 -1.42 12.44
CA GLY A 120 3.10 -1.43 13.87
C GLY A 120 2.60 -2.75 14.44
N PRO A 121 2.64 -2.92 15.78
CA PRO A 121 2.35 -4.19 16.44
C PRO A 121 0.88 -4.61 16.32
N LEU A 122 -0.05 -3.66 16.25
CA LEU A 122 -1.48 -3.95 16.19
C LEU A 122 -1.88 -4.59 14.86
N LEU A 123 -1.52 -3.97 13.74
CA LEU A 123 -1.88 -4.48 12.42
C LEU A 123 -1.17 -5.81 12.14
N LEU A 124 0.12 -5.91 12.51
CA LEU A 124 0.87 -7.17 12.45
C LEU A 124 0.23 -8.27 13.30
N ALA A 125 -0.21 -7.98 14.52
CA ALA A 125 -0.85 -8.98 15.37
C ALA A 125 -2.13 -9.52 14.73
N ARG A 126 -2.93 -8.64 14.14
CA ARG A 126 -4.20 -9.01 13.48
C ARG A 126 -3.95 -9.86 12.23
N MET A 127 -2.96 -9.47 11.43
CA MET A 127 -2.53 -10.22 10.24
C MET A 127 -1.99 -11.59 10.59
N LEU A 128 -1.10 -11.68 11.59
CA LEU A 128 -0.52 -12.95 12.04
C LEU A 128 -1.52 -13.80 12.87
N ASN A 129 -2.77 -13.32 13.00
CA ASN A 129 -3.84 -13.95 13.79
C ASN A 129 -3.39 -14.27 15.22
N LEU A 130 -2.69 -13.34 15.84
CA LEU A 130 -2.19 -13.46 17.21
C LEU A 130 -3.35 -13.31 18.21
N ASN A 131 -3.29 -14.09 19.30
CA ASN A 131 -4.18 -13.88 20.43
C ASN A 131 -3.74 -12.67 21.28
N GLU A 132 -4.59 -12.24 22.22
CA GLU A 132 -4.33 -11.07 23.08
C GLU A 132 -2.99 -11.14 23.81
N THR A 133 -2.59 -12.32 24.29
CA THR A 133 -1.30 -12.51 24.98
C THR A 133 -0.11 -12.33 24.02
N GLN A 134 -0.22 -12.85 22.80
CA GLN A 134 0.82 -12.73 21.78
C GLN A 134 0.89 -11.29 21.24
N GLU A 135 -0.25 -10.64 21.03
CA GLU A 135 -0.34 -9.22 20.70
C GLU A 135 0.31 -8.37 21.80
N GLY A 136 0.04 -8.66 23.08
CA GLY A 136 0.69 -8.00 24.21
C GLY A 136 2.21 -8.14 24.15
N VAL A 137 2.74 -9.35 23.95
CA VAL A 137 4.18 -9.58 23.80
C VAL A 137 4.76 -8.83 22.59
N LEU A 138 4.07 -8.81 21.46
CA LEU A 138 4.51 -8.06 20.28
C LEU A 138 4.60 -6.56 20.58
N ASN A 139 3.59 -5.99 21.26
CA ASN A 139 3.63 -4.60 21.70
C ASN A 139 4.83 -4.30 22.62
N LEU A 140 5.15 -5.22 23.55
CA LEU A 140 6.33 -5.06 24.41
C LEU A 140 7.63 -5.06 23.61
N VAL A 141 7.76 -5.93 22.61
CA VAL A 141 8.94 -5.99 21.74
C VAL A 141 9.15 -4.67 21.00
N PHE A 142 8.08 -4.11 20.42
CA PHE A 142 8.14 -2.79 19.77
C PHE A 142 8.54 -1.69 20.74
N ARG A 143 7.96 -1.69 21.94
CA ARG A 143 8.29 -0.68 22.96
C ARG A 143 9.75 -0.78 23.42
N ILE A 144 10.25 -1.98 23.69
CA ILE A 144 11.66 -2.19 24.06
C ILE A 144 12.59 -1.74 22.92
N ALA A 145 12.22 -2.03 21.67
CA ALA A 145 12.98 -1.57 20.52
C ALA A 145 13.02 -0.03 20.43
N ASP A 146 11.89 0.64 20.63
CA ASP A 146 11.84 2.12 20.70
C ASP A 146 12.73 2.67 21.82
N ASP A 147 12.59 2.14 23.04
CA ASP A 147 13.33 2.60 24.22
C ASP A 147 14.84 2.37 24.10
N GLN A 148 15.26 1.37 23.30
CA GLN A 148 16.66 1.08 22.97
C GLN A 148 17.13 1.65 21.63
N ASN A 149 16.27 2.42 20.94
CA ASN A 149 16.56 2.99 19.63
C ASN A 149 17.00 1.92 18.59
N LEU A 150 16.33 0.77 18.60
CA LEU A 150 16.48 -0.31 17.64
C LEU A 150 15.44 -0.15 16.53
N LEU A 151 15.88 0.08 15.29
CA LEU A 151 14.98 0.22 14.15
C LEU A 151 14.44 -1.16 13.72
N ILE A 152 13.12 -1.28 13.55
CA ILE A 152 12.50 -2.50 13.04
C ILE A 152 11.98 -2.21 11.63
N LEU A 153 12.86 -2.32 10.63
CA LEU A 153 12.52 -1.95 9.26
C LEU A 153 11.88 -3.11 8.51
N ASP A 154 12.39 -4.31 8.71
CA ASP A 154 11.94 -5.51 8.00
C ASP A 154 11.70 -6.74 8.91
N LEU A 155 11.51 -7.90 8.28
CA LEU A 155 11.25 -9.16 9.00
C LEU A 155 12.50 -9.72 9.71
N LYS A 156 13.73 -9.51 9.19
CA LYS A 156 14.96 -9.94 9.89
C LYS A 156 15.13 -9.15 11.19
N ASP A 157 14.81 -7.85 11.16
CA ASP A 157 14.86 -6.98 12.33
C ASP A 157 13.88 -7.41 13.41
N LEU A 158 12.62 -7.65 13.04
CA LEU A 158 11.60 -8.03 14.02
C LEU A 158 11.95 -9.38 14.66
N ARG A 159 12.46 -10.32 13.87
CA ARG A 159 12.94 -11.61 14.38
C ARG A 159 14.11 -11.46 15.34
N ALA A 160 15.08 -10.60 15.02
CA ALA A 160 16.21 -10.29 15.89
C ALA A 160 15.73 -9.65 17.21
N ALA A 161 14.83 -8.67 17.13
CA ALA A 161 14.24 -8.04 18.30
C ALA A 161 13.46 -9.04 19.19
N LEU A 162 12.64 -9.90 18.59
CA LEU A 162 11.93 -10.97 19.29
C LEU A 162 12.90 -11.92 20.01
N GLN A 163 13.98 -12.32 19.34
CA GLN A 163 14.98 -13.21 19.93
C GLN A 163 15.72 -12.54 21.09
N TYR A 164 16.19 -11.30 20.89
CA TYR A 164 16.85 -10.52 21.92
C TYR A 164 15.98 -10.33 23.17
N VAL A 165 14.70 -9.97 22.97
CA VAL A 165 13.75 -9.79 24.07
C VAL A 165 13.47 -11.11 24.81
N ALA A 166 13.42 -12.24 24.10
CA ALA A 166 13.25 -13.56 24.71
C ALA A 166 14.47 -13.99 25.55
N GLU A 167 15.67 -13.80 25.01
CA GLU A 167 16.93 -14.15 25.70
C GLU A 167 17.15 -13.31 26.97
N ASN A 168 16.68 -12.06 26.94
CA ASN A 168 16.82 -11.10 28.04
C ASN A 168 15.51 -10.89 28.83
N ALA A 169 14.53 -11.79 28.71
CA ALA A 169 13.18 -11.62 29.27
C ALA A 169 13.19 -11.25 30.76
N LYS A 170 14.08 -11.87 31.57
CA LYS A 170 14.20 -11.59 33.01
C LYS A 170 14.52 -10.13 33.31
N GLN A 171 15.31 -9.47 32.46
CA GLN A 171 15.67 -8.06 32.61
C GLN A 171 14.47 -7.15 32.33
N PHE A 172 13.64 -7.51 31.35
CA PHE A 172 12.50 -6.70 30.92
C PHE A 172 11.23 -6.92 31.76
N THR A 173 11.10 -8.07 32.42
CA THR A 173 9.87 -8.45 33.15
C THR A 173 9.38 -7.39 34.14
N THR A 174 10.29 -6.75 34.88
CA THR A 174 9.90 -5.79 35.92
C THR A 174 9.32 -4.49 35.35
N GLU A 175 9.84 -4.03 34.21
CA GLU A 175 9.47 -2.74 33.62
C GLU A 175 8.35 -2.87 32.58
N TYR A 176 8.38 -3.94 31.78
CA TYR A 176 7.50 -4.13 30.62
C TYR A 176 6.43 -5.20 30.87
N GLY A 177 6.64 -6.09 31.84
CA GLY A 177 5.77 -7.23 32.11
C GLY A 177 6.29 -8.54 31.52
N ASN A 178 5.55 -9.62 31.78
CA ASN A 178 6.04 -10.97 31.50
C ASN A 178 6.09 -11.29 29.99
N ILE A 179 7.25 -11.74 29.53
CA ILE A 179 7.48 -12.17 28.15
C ILE A 179 7.58 -13.70 28.14
N SER A 180 6.57 -14.38 27.59
CA SER A 180 6.57 -15.84 27.51
C SER A 180 7.31 -16.33 26.25
N ALA A 181 8.20 -17.30 26.41
CA ALA A 181 8.91 -17.93 25.27
C ALA A 181 7.93 -18.60 24.28
N ALA A 182 6.81 -19.12 24.79
CA ALA A 182 5.75 -19.71 23.96
C ALA A 182 5.09 -18.66 23.03
N SER A 183 4.83 -17.45 23.55
CA SER A 183 4.29 -16.34 22.74
C SER A 183 5.28 -15.90 21.68
N VAL A 184 6.55 -15.70 22.04
CA VAL A 184 7.61 -15.33 21.09
C VAL A 184 7.73 -16.37 19.97
N GLY A 185 7.76 -17.66 20.32
CA GLY A 185 7.82 -18.73 19.34
C GLY A 185 6.59 -18.79 18.42
N ALA A 186 5.40 -18.42 18.91
CA ALA A 186 4.21 -18.32 18.08
C ALA A 186 4.28 -17.16 17.08
N ILE A 187 4.74 -15.99 17.52
CA ILE A 187 4.96 -14.83 16.65
C ILE A 187 5.98 -15.18 15.57
N GLN A 188 7.12 -15.77 15.94
CA GLN A 188 8.16 -16.17 14.97
C GLN A 188 7.64 -17.16 13.91
N ARG A 189 6.78 -18.11 14.27
CA ARG A 189 6.14 -19.01 13.27
C ARG A 189 5.22 -18.26 12.32
N GLY A 190 4.47 -17.28 12.81
CA GLY A 190 3.66 -16.40 11.97
C GLY A 190 4.52 -15.62 10.97
N LEU A 191 5.63 -15.03 11.43
CA LEU A 191 6.58 -14.33 10.57
C LEU A 191 7.17 -15.26 9.51
N LEU A 192 7.56 -16.49 9.85
CA LEU A 192 8.03 -17.48 8.87
C LEU A 192 6.98 -17.82 7.81
N THR A 193 5.70 -17.89 8.19
CA THR A 193 4.62 -18.11 7.21
C THR A 193 4.46 -16.93 6.25
N LEU A 194 4.64 -15.70 6.75
CA LEU A 194 4.62 -14.49 5.94
C LEU A 194 5.85 -14.40 5.01
N GLU A 195 7.05 -14.69 5.50
CA GLU A 195 8.29 -14.79 4.71
C GLU A 195 8.13 -15.82 3.58
N ASN A 196 7.58 -17.00 3.86
CA ASN A 196 7.34 -18.04 2.85
C ASN A 196 6.38 -17.61 1.73
N GLN A 197 5.53 -16.60 1.97
CA GLN A 197 4.65 -16.00 0.96
C GLN A 197 5.29 -14.79 0.26
N GLY A 198 6.57 -14.51 0.48
CA GLY A 198 7.27 -13.37 -0.12
C GLY A 198 7.09 -12.06 0.65
N GLY A 199 6.69 -12.12 1.92
CA GLY A 199 6.53 -10.94 2.76
C GLY A 199 7.84 -10.19 3.02
N ASP A 200 8.98 -10.85 2.89
CA ASP A 200 10.32 -10.24 2.94
C ASP A 200 10.51 -9.12 1.90
N ARG A 201 9.82 -9.19 0.76
CA ARG A 201 9.89 -8.15 -0.28
C ARG A 201 8.98 -6.95 -0.01
N LEU A 202 7.92 -7.17 0.76
CA LEU A 202 7.00 -6.10 1.16
C LEU A 202 7.64 -5.17 2.20
N PHE A 203 8.49 -5.71 3.08
CA PHE A 203 9.08 -4.91 4.15
C PHE A 203 10.46 -4.37 3.82
N GLY A 204 10.64 -3.06 3.92
CA GLY A 204 11.94 -2.40 3.72
C GLY A 204 11.83 -0.92 3.34
N GLU A 205 12.98 -0.36 2.94
CA GLU A 205 13.11 1.05 2.52
C GLU A 205 13.56 1.17 1.04
N PRO A 206 13.19 2.26 0.34
CA PRO A 206 12.33 3.34 0.80
C PRO A 206 10.87 2.90 0.91
N MET A 207 10.24 3.31 2.02
CA MET A 207 8.81 3.11 2.24
C MET A 207 8.02 3.97 1.26
N LEU A 208 6.89 3.43 0.76
CA LEU A 208 5.97 4.18 -0.08
C LEU A 208 5.54 5.48 0.61
N ASN A 209 5.77 6.59 -0.08
CA ASN A 209 5.16 7.86 0.26
C ASN A 209 3.75 7.91 -0.35
N ILE A 210 2.72 7.91 0.51
CA ILE A 210 1.32 7.92 0.06
C ILE A 210 0.95 9.14 -0.80
N GLU A 211 1.67 10.25 -0.67
CA GLU A 211 1.46 11.45 -1.51
C GLU A 211 1.78 11.17 -2.98
N ASP A 212 2.66 10.21 -3.27
CA ASP A 212 2.97 9.80 -4.64
C ASP A 212 1.79 9.10 -5.32
N LEU A 213 0.89 8.48 -4.55
CA LEU A 213 -0.36 7.93 -5.07
C LEU A 213 -1.40 9.00 -5.41
N MET A 214 -1.19 10.25 -4.98
CA MET A 214 -2.16 11.35 -5.12
C MET A 214 -1.77 12.36 -6.21
N GLN A 215 -0.82 12.00 -7.07
CA GLN A 215 -0.30 12.86 -8.13
C GLN A 215 -1.30 13.04 -9.30
N ALA A 216 -1.12 14.13 -10.04
CA ALA A 216 -1.82 14.41 -11.28
C ALA A 216 -0.84 14.90 -12.34
N ASP A 217 -1.08 14.53 -13.59
CA ASP A 217 -0.29 14.92 -14.76
C ASP A 217 -1.21 15.42 -15.88
N GLY A 218 -0.88 16.56 -16.49
CA GLY A 218 -1.69 17.18 -17.53
C GLY A 218 -3.13 17.51 -17.11
N GLY A 219 -3.38 17.71 -15.80
CA GLY A 219 -4.73 17.91 -15.24
C GLY A 219 -5.52 16.62 -15.03
N LYS A 220 -4.98 15.46 -15.42
CA LYS A 220 -5.55 14.14 -15.17
C LYS A 220 -4.92 13.52 -13.92
N GLY A 221 -5.72 12.83 -13.11
CA GLY A 221 -5.21 12.11 -11.94
C GLY A 221 -4.44 10.87 -12.37
N VAL A 222 -3.30 10.60 -11.75
CA VAL A 222 -2.50 9.41 -12.06
C VAL A 222 -3.28 8.15 -11.69
N ILE A 223 -3.33 7.18 -12.61
CA ILE A 223 -3.88 5.85 -12.37
C ILE A 223 -2.73 4.94 -11.91
N ASN A 224 -2.68 4.70 -10.61
CA ASN A 224 -1.73 3.79 -9.97
C ASN A 224 -2.22 2.35 -10.14
N ILE A 225 -1.44 1.51 -10.81
CA ILE A 225 -1.78 0.10 -11.06
C ILE A 225 -0.79 -0.79 -10.32
N LEU A 226 -1.27 -1.45 -9.26
CA LEU A 226 -0.54 -2.51 -8.57
C LEU A 226 -0.67 -3.81 -9.37
N ALA A 227 0.45 -4.32 -9.88
CA ALA A 227 0.53 -5.65 -10.47
C ALA A 227 0.32 -6.71 -9.38
N ALA A 228 -0.83 -7.39 -9.42
CA ALA A 228 -1.28 -8.28 -8.36
C ALA A 228 -1.43 -9.75 -8.82
N ASP A 229 -0.99 -10.08 -10.03
CA ASP A 229 -0.98 -11.43 -10.58
C ASP A 229 -0.18 -12.41 -9.70
N ARG A 230 0.97 -11.99 -9.18
CA ARG A 230 1.78 -12.75 -8.20
C ARG A 230 1.18 -12.70 -6.79
N LEU A 231 0.53 -11.59 -6.43
CA LEU A 231 -0.14 -11.42 -5.13
C LEU A 231 -1.27 -12.44 -4.92
N LEU A 232 -1.86 -12.97 -6.00
CA LEU A 232 -2.82 -14.09 -5.94
C LEU A 232 -2.29 -15.31 -5.18
N GLN A 233 -0.98 -15.58 -5.30
CA GLN A 233 -0.34 -16.72 -4.65
C GLN A 233 0.03 -16.42 -3.19
N SER A 234 -0.06 -15.15 -2.80
CA SER A 234 0.29 -14.64 -1.47
C SER A 234 -0.84 -13.78 -0.86
N PRO A 235 -2.04 -14.35 -0.61
CA PRO A 235 -3.20 -13.58 -0.14
C PRO A 235 -2.96 -12.78 1.14
N MET A 236 -2.11 -13.28 2.04
CA MET A 236 -1.76 -12.56 3.26
C MET A 236 -0.96 -11.29 2.96
N VAL A 237 0.03 -11.36 2.06
CA VAL A 237 0.83 -10.19 1.64
C VAL A 237 -0.06 -9.15 0.95
N TYR A 238 -0.98 -9.61 0.10
CA TYR A 238 -1.96 -8.76 -0.56
C TYR A 238 -2.86 -8.01 0.44
N ALA A 239 -3.53 -8.74 1.33
CA ALA A 239 -4.39 -8.14 2.35
C ALA A 239 -3.62 -7.21 3.28
N THR A 240 -2.39 -7.58 3.65
CA THR A 240 -1.48 -6.76 4.45
C THR A 240 -1.23 -5.40 3.82
N LEU A 241 -0.77 -5.40 2.56
CA LEU A 241 -0.44 -4.17 1.84
C LEU A 241 -1.66 -3.25 1.72
N LEU A 242 -2.80 -3.80 1.30
CA LEU A 242 -4.00 -3.00 1.07
C LEU A 242 -4.58 -2.41 2.35
N LEU A 243 -4.53 -3.16 3.45
CA LEU A 243 -5.00 -2.66 4.74
C LEU A 243 -4.06 -1.65 5.34
N TRP A 244 -2.75 -1.85 5.19
CA TRP A 244 -1.78 -0.83 5.54
C TRP A 244 -2.02 0.46 4.75
N LEU A 245 -2.17 0.39 3.42
CA LEU A 245 -2.44 1.56 2.57
C LEU A 245 -3.66 2.35 3.05
N LEU A 246 -4.78 1.67 3.30
CA LEU A 246 -5.99 2.34 3.76
C LEU A 246 -5.84 2.90 5.19
N ALA A 247 -5.16 2.19 6.09
CA ALA A 247 -4.89 2.67 7.44
C ALA A 247 -3.99 3.91 7.42
N GLU A 248 -2.91 3.88 6.65
CA GLU A 248 -1.94 4.97 6.52
C GLU A 248 -2.60 6.23 5.93
N LEU A 249 -3.43 6.07 4.90
CA LEU A 249 -4.23 7.18 4.37
C LEU A 249 -5.19 7.75 5.40
N TYR A 250 -5.83 6.92 6.22
CA TYR A 250 -6.72 7.40 7.29
C TYR A 250 -5.97 8.26 8.31
N GLU A 251 -4.74 7.87 8.65
CA GLU A 251 -3.92 8.56 9.63
C GLU A 251 -3.32 9.86 9.09
N ARG A 252 -2.76 9.82 7.89
CA ARG A 252 -2.04 10.95 7.30
C ARG A 252 -2.97 12.01 6.73
N LEU A 253 -4.09 11.62 6.14
CA LEU A 253 -4.98 12.59 5.51
C LEU A 253 -5.75 13.38 6.57
N PRO A 254 -5.88 14.71 6.41
CA PRO A 254 -6.76 15.48 7.25
C PRO A 254 -8.22 15.12 6.95
N GLU A 255 -9.09 15.30 7.94
CA GLU A 255 -10.53 15.23 7.70
C GLU A 255 -10.91 16.24 6.61
N ALA A 256 -11.70 15.76 5.66
CA ALA A 256 -12.28 16.52 4.58
C ALA A 256 -13.80 16.52 4.80
N GLY A 257 -14.39 17.72 4.79
CA GLY A 257 -15.85 17.85 4.73
C GLY A 257 -16.39 17.42 3.36
N ASP A 258 -17.47 18.06 2.93
CA ASP A 258 -18.02 17.80 1.60
C ASP A 258 -17.11 18.39 0.52
N LEU A 259 -16.46 17.50 -0.25
CA LEU A 259 -15.59 17.86 -1.38
C LEU A 259 -16.35 17.77 -2.71
N ASP A 260 -15.99 18.63 -3.65
CA ASP A 260 -16.48 18.61 -5.04
C ASP A 260 -16.10 17.33 -5.82
N LYS A 261 -15.06 16.62 -5.35
CA LYS A 261 -14.53 15.35 -5.86
C LYS A 261 -13.65 14.69 -4.79
N PRO A 262 -13.47 13.36 -4.79
CA PRO A 262 -12.57 12.70 -3.84
C PRO A 262 -11.10 13.07 -4.11
N LYS A 263 -10.26 12.89 -3.09
CA LYS A 263 -8.80 13.05 -3.19
C LYS A 263 -8.12 11.87 -3.88
N LEU A 264 -8.68 10.68 -3.69
CA LEU A 264 -8.16 9.40 -4.20
C LEU A 264 -9.30 8.38 -4.25
N VAL A 265 -9.28 7.46 -5.21
CA VAL A 265 -10.24 6.36 -5.30
C VAL A 265 -9.52 5.03 -5.46
N PHE A 266 -9.86 4.06 -4.60
CA PHE A 266 -9.39 2.67 -4.68
C PHE A 266 -10.38 1.79 -5.42
N PHE A 267 -9.86 0.92 -6.28
CA PHE A 267 -10.58 -0.22 -6.82
C PHE A 267 -9.84 -1.50 -6.46
N PHE A 268 -10.55 -2.39 -5.77
CA PHE A 268 -10.08 -3.73 -5.46
C PHE A 268 -10.70 -4.71 -6.45
N ASP A 269 -9.97 -5.05 -7.52
CA ASP A 269 -10.36 -6.18 -8.37
C ASP A 269 -10.24 -7.49 -7.58
N GLU A 270 -11.11 -8.44 -7.91
CA GLU A 270 -11.30 -9.69 -7.18
C GLU A 270 -11.32 -9.50 -5.65
N ALA A 271 -12.14 -8.55 -5.18
CA ALA A 271 -12.24 -8.17 -3.77
C ALA A 271 -12.47 -9.35 -2.81
N HIS A 272 -13.01 -10.48 -3.28
CA HIS A 272 -13.14 -11.71 -2.51
C HIS A 272 -11.82 -12.18 -1.87
N LEU A 273 -10.66 -11.85 -2.47
CA LEU A 273 -9.34 -12.20 -1.93
C LEU A 273 -8.97 -11.44 -0.66
N LEU A 274 -9.57 -10.27 -0.43
CA LEU A 274 -9.39 -9.51 0.81
C LEU A 274 -10.13 -10.15 1.99
N PHE A 275 -11.20 -10.89 1.71
CA PHE A 275 -12.15 -11.34 2.72
C PHE A 275 -12.11 -12.86 2.95
N LYS A 276 -11.77 -13.62 1.91
CA LYS A 276 -11.75 -15.08 1.96
C LYS A 276 -10.68 -15.56 2.94
N ASP A 277 -11.08 -16.40 3.90
CA ASP A 277 -10.22 -16.98 4.94
C ASP A 277 -9.49 -15.92 5.79
N ALA A 278 -9.90 -14.64 5.71
CA ALA A 278 -9.34 -13.57 6.51
C ALA A 278 -9.73 -13.74 7.99
N PRO A 279 -8.80 -13.55 8.94
CA PRO A 279 -9.12 -13.56 10.36
C PRO A 279 -10.22 -12.55 10.68
N LYS A 280 -11.13 -12.89 11.60
CA LYS A 280 -12.24 -12.00 11.99
C LYS A 280 -11.75 -10.60 12.37
N ALA A 281 -10.66 -10.54 13.14
CA ALA A 281 -10.11 -9.28 13.60
C ALA A 281 -9.56 -8.41 12.45
N LEU A 282 -9.18 -9.03 11.32
CA LEU A 282 -8.81 -8.34 10.09
C LEU A 282 -10.06 -7.77 9.40
N LEU A 283 -11.12 -8.56 9.28
CA LEU A 283 -12.40 -8.14 8.70
C LEU A 283 -13.00 -6.93 9.45
N ASP A 284 -12.99 -6.97 10.79
CA ASP A 284 -13.47 -5.88 11.63
C ASP A 284 -12.68 -4.59 11.37
N LYS A 285 -11.36 -4.71 11.12
CA LYS A 285 -10.51 -3.57 10.77
C LYS A 285 -10.81 -3.04 9.37
N VAL A 286 -11.04 -3.90 8.39
CA VAL A 286 -11.42 -3.48 7.03
C VAL A 286 -12.70 -2.68 7.08
N GLU A 287 -13.72 -3.17 7.78
CA GLU A 287 -15.00 -2.47 7.97
C GLU A 287 -14.79 -1.09 8.60
N GLN A 288 -14.03 -1.03 9.70
CA GLN A 288 -13.73 0.22 10.38
C GLN A 288 -13.05 1.22 9.45
N VAL A 289 -12.04 0.78 8.70
CA VAL A 289 -11.27 1.66 7.82
C VAL A 289 -12.11 2.14 6.64
N VAL A 290 -12.88 1.26 5.99
CA VAL A 290 -13.82 1.67 4.92
C VAL A 290 -14.80 2.72 5.44
N ARG A 291 -15.38 2.53 6.63
CA ARG A 291 -16.28 3.51 7.24
C ARG A 291 -15.63 4.87 7.49
N LEU A 292 -14.37 4.87 7.95
CA LEU A 292 -13.67 6.08 8.38
C LEU A 292 -12.99 6.84 7.24
N ILE A 293 -12.48 6.14 6.22
CA ILE A 293 -11.73 6.76 5.11
C ILE A 293 -12.60 7.71 4.28
N ARG A 294 -13.93 7.51 4.32
CA ARG A 294 -14.90 8.42 3.70
C ARG A 294 -14.72 9.86 4.15
N SER A 295 -14.55 10.10 5.45
CA SER A 295 -14.36 11.46 6.00
C SER A 295 -13.00 12.06 5.66
N LYS A 296 -12.08 11.28 5.05
CA LYS A 296 -10.81 11.78 4.52
C LYS A 296 -10.89 12.15 3.05
N GLY A 297 -12.05 11.92 2.41
CA GLY A 297 -12.27 12.19 0.99
C GLY A 297 -11.78 11.08 0.07
N VAL A 298 -11.68 9.83 0.55
CA VAL A 298 -11.23 8.68 -0.24
C VAL A 298 -12.42 7.79 -0.61
N GLY A 299 -12.52 7.41 -1.89
CA GLY A 299 -13.48 6.42 -2.38
C GLY A 299 -12.89 5.01 -2.36
N VAL A 300 -13.73 4.01 -2.11
CA VAL A 300 -13.33 2.59 -2.12
C VAL A 300 -14.37 1.81 -2.90
N TYR A 301 -13.94 1.07 -3.91
CA TYR A 301 -14.81 0.30 -4.79
C TYR A 301 -14.36 -1.15 -4.81
N PHE A 302 -15.25 -2.04 -4.41
CA PHE A 302 -14.99 -3.48 -4.48
C PHE A 302 -15.51 -4.02 -5.80
N VAL A 303 -14.67 -4.75 -6.52
CA VAL A 303 -15.03 -5.42 -7.77
C VAL A 303 -14.91 -6.92 -7.54
N THR A 304 -16.03 -7.63 -7.61
CA THR A 304 -16.07 -9.07 -7.31
C THR A 304 -17.03 -9.81 -8.21
N GLN A 305 -17.07 -11.14 -8.14
CA GLN A 305 -17.99 -11.93 -8.95
C GLN A 305 -19.38 -11.98 -8.36
N ASN A 306 -19.49 -12.02 -7.04
CA ASN A 306 -20.75 -12.15 -6.32
C ASN A 306 -20.78 -11.17 -5.14
N PRO A 307 -21.90 -10.44 -4.88
CA PRO A 307 -21.99 -9.58 -3.70
C PRO A 307 -21.70 -10.30 -2.39
N ALA A 308 -22.06 -11.58 -2.28
CA ALA A 308 -21.85 -12.40 -1.09
C ALA A 308 -20.36 -12.65 -0.76
N ASP A 309 -19.44 -12.30 -1.66
CA ASP A 309 -18.00 -12.37 -1.40
C ASP A 309 -17.51 -11.23 -0.48
N VAL A 310 -18.34 -10.20 -0.27
CA VAL A 310 -18.05 -9.06 0.59
C VAL A 310 -18.90 -9.19 1.87
N PRO A 311 -18.32 -9.02 3.08
CA PRO A 311 -19.08 -9.09 4.33
C PRO A 311 -20.22 -8.05 4.39
N ASP A 312 -21.37 -8.42 4.95
CA ASP A 312 -22.56 -7.55 5.06
C ASP A 312 -22.25 -6.18 5.71
N ALA A 313 -21.40 -6.18 6.73
CA ALA A 313 -21.00 -4.97 7.41
C ALA A 313 -20.26 -3.99 6.48
N VAL A 314 -19.41 -4.51 5.57
CA VAL A 314 -18.75 -3.71 4.53
C VAL A 314 -19.73 -3.35 3.42
N LEU A 315 -20.56 -4.29 2.94
CA LEU A 315 -21.59 -4.05 1.92
C LEU A 315 -22.52 -2.90 2.29
N SER A 316 -22.87 -2.78 3.56
CA SER A 316 -23.72 -1.69 4.09
C SER A 316 -23.11 -0.30 3.92
N GLN A 317 -21.80 -0.21 3.74
CA GLN A 317 -21.07 1.05 3.51
C GLN A 317 -20.99 1.43 2.03
N LEU A 318 -21.37 0.53 1.10
CA LEU A 318 -21.21 0.70 -0.35
C LEU A 318 -22.46 1.31 -0.97
N GLY A 319 -22.44 2.64 -1.18
CA GLY A 319 -23.59 3.39 -1.65
C GLY A 319 -23.84 3.32 -3.17
N ASN A 320 -22.81 3.14 -3.99
CA ASN A 320 -22.95 3.02 -5.45
C ASN A 320 -22.91 1.55 -5.89
N ARG A 321 -23.83 1.14 -6.77
CA ARG A 321 -23.97 -0.27 -7.20
C ARG A 321 -24.00 -0.39 -8.73
N VAL A 322 -23.19 -1.29 -9.27
CA VAL A 322 -23.24 -1.74 -10.67
C VAL A 322 -23.24 -3.27 -10.69
N GLN A 323 -24.38 -3.86 -11.06
CA GLN A 323 -24.58 -5.30 -11.13
C GLN A 323 -24.65 -5.75 -12.59
N HIS A 324 -23.60 -6.39 -13.07
CA HIS A 324 -23.57 -7.12 -14.34
C HIS A 324 -24.26 -8.47 -14.19
N ALA A 325 -24.39 -9.20 -15.31
CA ALA A 325 -25.05 -10.50 -15.31
C ALA A 325 -24.46 -11.49 -14.29
N LEU A 326 -25.32 -12.26 -13.62
CA LEU A 326 -24.92 -13.42 -12.82
C LEU A 326 -25.45 -14.70 -13.48
N ARG A 327 -24.66 -15.76 -13.43
CA ARG A 327 -25.09 -17.08 -13.93
C ARG A 327 -25.67 -17.87 -12.77
N ALA A 328 -26.93 -18.31 -12.90
CA ALA A 328 -27.60 -19.08 -11.87
C ALA A 328 -27.87 -20.52 -12.31
N PHE A 329 -26.96 -21.45 -11.97
CA PHE A 329 -27.12 -22.87 -12.28
C PHE A 329 -27.47 -23.72 -11.05
N THR A 330 -27.11 -23.24 -9.87
CA THR A 330 -27.32 -23.93 -8.60
C THR A 330 -28.27 -23.16 -7.67
N PRO A 331 -28.84 -23.81 -6.64
CA PRO A 331 -29.61 -23.10 -5.60
C PRO A 331 -28.80 -22.02 -4.88
N LYS A 332 -27.47 -22.20 -4.75
CA LYS A 332 -26.57 -21.19 -4.17
C LYS A 332 -26.53 -19.96 -5.07
N ASP A 333 -26.40 -20.13 -6.38
CA ASP A 333 -26.36 -19.03 -7.32
C ASP A 333 -27.70 -18.27 -7.38
N GLN A 334 -28.83 -18.99 -7.30
CA GLN A 334 -30.14 -18.35 -7.21
C GLN A 334 -30.28 -17.48 -5.96
N LYS A 335 -29.73 -17.91 -4.82
CA LYS A 335 -29.68 -17.07 -3.60
C LYS A 335 -28.81 -15.84 -3.82
N ALA A 336 -27.67 -15.98 -4.51
CA ALA A 336 -26.80 -14.86 -4.84
C ALA A 336 -27.49 -13.83 -5.75
N VAL A 337 -28.24 -14.28 -6.76
CA VAL A 337 -29.04 -13.40 -7.62
C VAL A 337 -30.08 -12.63 -6.82
N ARG A 338 -30.81 -13.29 -5.91
CA ARG A 338 -31.79 -12.62 -5.05
C ARG A 338 -31.14 -11.60 -4.12
N ALA A 339 -30.04 -11.97 -3.47
CA ALA A 339 -29.30 -11.06 -2.60
C ALA A 339 -28.75 -9.83 -3.37
N ALA A 340 -28.30 -10.04 -4.62
CA ALA A 340 -27.89 -8.97 -5.50
C ALA A 340 -29.05 -8.00 -5.81
N ALA A 341 -30.21 -8.53 -6.20
CA ALA A 341 -31.43 -7.75 -6.46
C ALA A 341 -31.88 -6.96 -5.22
N GLU A 342 -31.97 -7.61 -4.06
CA GLU A 342 -32.39 -7.00 -2.78
C GLU A 342 -31.44 -5.91 -2.29
N SER A 343 -30.19 -5.90 -2.77
CA SER A 343 -29.20 -4.88 -2.43
C SER A 343 -29.34 -3.58 -3.24
N LEU A 344 -30.18 -3.57 -4.25
CA LEU A 344 -30.45 -2.44 -5.14
C LEU A 344 -31.71 -1.70 -4.66
N ARG A 345 -31.82 -0.42 -5.03
CA ARG A 345 -33.08 0.29 -4.81
C ARG A 345 -34.09 -0.13 -5.87
N ASP A 346 -35.14 -0.81 -5.41
CA ASP A 346 -36.26 -1.35 -6.18
C ASP A 346 -36.81 -0.40 -7.25
N ASN A 347 -37.10 -0.96 -8.43
CA ASN A 347 -37.78 -0.34 -9.54
C ASN A 347 -39.04 -1.13 -9.88
N SER A 348 -40.22 -0.58 -9.55
CA SER A 348 -41.51 -1.23 -9.80
C SER A 348 -41.81 -1.61 -11.26
N ALA A 349 -41.04 -1.09 -12.22
CA ALA A 349 -41.17 -1.41 -13.64
C ALA A 349 -40.21 -2.51 -14.12
N LEU A 350 -39.36 -3.06 -13.25
CA LEU A 350 -38.32 -4.04 -13.57
C LEU A 350 -38.42 -5.22 -12.60
N ASP A 351 -38.34 -6.45 -13.10
CA ASP A 351 -38.04 -7.61 -12.25
C ASP A 351 -36.52 -7.73 -12.15
N GLU A 352 -35.92 -7.27 -11.06
CA GLU A 352 -34.46 -7.25 -10.90
C GLU A 352 -33.86 -8.65 -10.86
N VAL A 353 -34.57 -9.62 -10.28
CA VAL A 353 -34.09 -11.01 -10.18
C VAL A 353 -34.02 -11.64 -11.57
N ALA A 354 -35.07 -11.46 -12.39
CA ALA A 354 -35.07 -11.90 -13.77
C ALA A 354 -34.06 -11.11 -14.62
N ALA A 355 -34.01 -9.79 -14.45
CA ALA A 355 -33.12 -8.94 -15.22
C ALA A 355 -31.65 -9.35 -15.03
N ILE A 356 -31.19 -9.61 -13.80
CA ILE A 356 -29.80 -10.01 -13.50
C ILE A 356 -29.37 -11.26 -14.28
N THR A 357 -30.26 -12.22 -14.54
CA THR A 357 -29.93 -13.44 -15.28
C THR A 357 -30.02 -13.26 -16.80
N GLU A 358 -30.75 -12.25 -17.25
CA GLU A 358 -30.99 -11.92 -18.67
C GLU A 358 -30.07 -10.84 -19.23
N LEU A 359 -29.26 -10.17 -18.38
CA LEU A 359 -28.34 -9.13 -18.79
C LEU A 359 -27.35 -9.63 -19.87
N GLY A 360 -27.22 -8.83 -20.93
CA GLY A 360 -26.19 -9.02 -21.96
C GLY A 360 -24.79 -8.63 -21.50
N VAL A 361 -23.77 -8.96 -22.30
CA VAL A 361 -22.38 -8.52 -22.02
C VAL A 361 -22.26 -7.01 -22.18
N GLY A 362 -21.80 -6.34 -21.12
CA GLY A 362 -21.72 -4.88 -21.04
C GLY A 362 -23.06 -4.21 -20.77
N GLU A 363 -24.08 -4.96 -20.36
CA GLU A 363 -25.33 -4.47 -19.79
C GLU A 363 -25.30 -4.68 -18.27
N ALA A 364 -25.89 -3.76 -17.51
CA ALA A 364 -25.92 -3.85 -16.05
C ALA A 364 -27.20 -3.25 -15.47
N LEU A 365 -27.53 -3.68 -14.26
CA LEU A 365 -28.38 -2.94 -13.34
C LEU A 365 -27.53 -1.93 -12.57
N VAL A 366 -27.90 -0.66 -12.64
CA VAL A 366 -27.10 0.45 -12.10
C VAL A 366 -27.95 1.27 -11.13
N SER A 367 -27.44 1.45 -9.92
CA SER A 367 -28.03 2.31 -8.88
C SER A 367 -26.92 3.15 -8.25
N LEU A 368 -26.86 4.42 -8.62
CA LEU A 368 -25.84 5.37 -8.18
C LEU A 368 -26.46 6.41 -7.24
N LEU A 369 -25.64 7.05 -6.42
CA LEU A 369 -26.13 8.03 -5.47
C LEU A 369 -26.52 9.35 -6.15
N ASN A 370 -27.67 9.90 -5.75
CA ASN A 370 -28.10 11.24 -6.14
C ASN A 370 -27.42 12.33 -5.29
N GLU A 371 -27.72 13.60 -5.56
CA GLU A 371 -27.16 14.75 -4.83
C GLU A 371 -27.46 14.76 -3.33
N LYS A 372 -28.51 14.04 -2.88
CA LYS A 372 -28.85 13.87 -1.46
C LYS A 372 -28.12 12.69 -0.83
N GLY A 373 -27.25 12.00 -1.57
CA GLY A 373 -26.54 10.80 -1.14
C GLY A 373 -27.45 9.59 -0.94
N GLN A 374 -28.61 9.57 -1.59
CA GLN A 374 -29.56 8.45 -1.59
C GLN A 374 -29.36 7.62 -2.87
N PRO A 375 -29.41 6.28 -2.80
CA PRO A 375 -29.43 5.44 -3.99
C PRO A 375 -30.56 5.85 -4.94
N ALA A 376 -30.26 6.05 -6.22
CA ALA A 376 -31.27 6.22 -7.25
C ALA A 376 -31.99 4.89 -7.51
N VAL A 377 -33.22 4.97 -8.02
CA VAL A 377 -33.96 3.77 -8.48
C VAL A 377 -33.09 3.03 -9.50
N VAL A 378 -33.04 1.71 -9.38
CA VAL A 378 -32.18 0.91 -10.24
C VAL A 378 -32.68 0.93 -11.69
N GLU A 379 -31.76 1.02 -12.63
CA GLU A 379 -32.07 1.05 -14.05
C GLU A 379 -31.25 -0.01 -14.78
N ARG A 380 -31.88 -0.71 -15.74
CA ARG A 380 -31.20 -1.59 -16.71
C ARG A 380 -30.64 -0.72 -17.83
N ALA A 381 -29.32 -0.77 -18.04
CA ALA A 381 -28.65 0.10 -19.00
C ALA A 381 -27.37 -0.52 -19.58
N TRP A 382 -26.92 0.03 -20.69
CA TRP A 382 -25.66 -0.35 -21.32
C TRP A 382 -24.52 0.49 -20.77
N ILE A 383 -23.45 -0.19 -20.33
CA ILE A 383 -22.24 0.46 -19.83
C ILE A 383 -21.60 1.30 -20.94
N ALA A 384 -21.22 2.53 -20.58
CA ALA A 384 -20.43 3.41 -21.42
C ALA A 384 -19.05 2.79 -21.67
N PRO A 385 -18.59 2.70 -22.92
CA PRO A 385 -17.30 2.10 -23.22
C PRO A 385 -16.16 3.02 -22.75
N PRO A 386 -14.97 2.48 -22.41
CA PRO A 386 -13.79 3.28 -22.12
C PRO A 386 -13.29 4.05 -23.35
N ARG A 387 -12.51 5.10 -23.10
CA ARG A 387 -11.75 5.87 -24.09
C ARG A 387 -10.33 5.35 -24.26
N GLY A 388 -9.76 4.72 -23.22
CA GLY A 388 -8.46 4.06 -23.26
C GLY A 388 -8.49 2.71 -23.98
N ARG A 389 -7.31 2.14 -24.25
CA ARG A 389 -7.18 0.80 -24.83
C ARG A 389 -7.73 -0.24 -23.83
N ILE A 390 -8.51 -1.19 -24.32
CA ILE A 390 -8.96 -2.35 -23.54
C ILE A 390 -7.91 -3.47 -23.67
N GLY A 391 -7.51 -4.05 -22.54
CA GLY A 391 -6.54 -5.13 -22.48
C GLY A 391 -5.12 -4.65 -22.17
N PRO A 392 -4.13 -5.55 -22.19
CA PRO A 392 -2.78 -5.24 -21.74
C PRO A 392 -2.01 -4.35 -22.73
N ILE A 393 -1.04 -3.61 -22.20
CA ILE A 393 0.08 -3.05 -22.99
C ILE A 393 1.18 -4.09 -23.19
N SER A 394 2.05 -3.84 -24.16
CA SER A 394 3.29 -4.61 -24.37
C SER A 394 4.29 -4.40 -23.22
N ALA A 395 5.27 -5.31 -23.12
CA ALA A 395 6.33 -5.19 -22.11
C ALA A 395 7.19 -3.94 -22.35
N GLU A 396 7.42 -3.58 -23.61
CA GLU A 396 8.16 -2.39 -24.01
C GLU A 396 7.40 -1.11 -23.64
N GLU A 397 6.10 -1.04 -23.90
CA GLU A 397 5.25 0.09 -23.49
C GLU A 397 5.21 0.22 -21.96
N ARG A 398 5.20 -0.90 -21.23
CA ARG A 398 5.26 -0.89 -19.76
C ARG A 398 6.59 -0.33 -19.25
N GLN A 399 7.70 -0.80 -19.80
CA GLN A 399 9.03 -0.35 -19.40
C GLN A 399 9.21 1.16 -19.65
N GLU A 400 8.75 1.65 -20.80
CA GLU A 400 8.72 3.09 -21.11
C GLU A 400 7.97 3.89 -20.05
N LEU A 401 6.80 3.41 -19.60
CA LEU A 401 5.99 4.07 -18.57
C LEU A 401 6.64 4.05 -17.19
N ILE A 402 7.35 2.98 -16.84
CA ILE A 402 8.10 2.88 -15.58
C ILE A 402 9.26 3.88 -15.58
N GLU A 403 10.04 3.92 -16.66
CA GLU A 403 11.22 4.80 -16.79
C GLU A 403 10.87 6.28 -16.83
N THR A 404 9.69 6.63 -17.34
CA THR A 404 9.23 8.02 -17.49
C THR A 404 8.29 8.47 -16.38
N SER A 405 8.03 7.63 -15.38
CA SER A 405 7.13 7.96 -14.28
C SER A 405 7.70 9.06 -13.38
N LEU A 406 6.83 9.75 -12.66
CA LEU A 406 7.21 10.81 -11.71
C LEU A 406 8.04 10.31 -10.52
N VAL A 407 8.05 8.99 -10.27
CA VAL A 407 8.72 8.34 -9.14
C VAL A 407 9.90 7.46 -9.56
N ALA A 408 10.24 7.47 -10.86
CA ALA A 408 11.32 6.67 -11.40
C ALA A 408 12.66 6.96 -10.70
N GLY A 409 13.33 5.90 -10.27
CA GLY A 409 14.62 5.97 -9.59
C GLY A 409 14.52 6.21 -8.08
N VAL A 410 13.33 6.39 -7.51
CA VAL A 410 13.13 6.54 -6.06
C VAL A 410 13.05 5.16 -5.42
N TYR A 411 12.08 4.35 -5.82
CA TYR A 411 11.75 3.10 -5.15
C TYR A 411 12.66 1.94 -5.53
N GLU A 412 13.41 2.07 -6.62
CA GLU A 412 14.39 1.09 -7.09
C GLU A 412 15.62 1.05 -6.17
N GLN A 413 15.94 2.17 -5.51
CA GLN A 413 17.12 2.29 -4.65
C GLN A 413 16.82 1.73 -3.26
N SER A 414 16.93 0.41 -3.10
CA SER A 414 16.79 -0.22 -1.79
C SER A 414 17.78 0.37 -0.79
N GLU A 415 17.29 0.79 0.37
CA GLU A 415 18.12 1.27 1.48
C GLU A 415 18.19 0.20 2.58
N ASP A 416 19.40 -0.23 2.96
CA ASP A 416 19.66 -1.12 4.10
C ASP A 416 20.45 -0.34 5.14
N ARG A 417 19.72 0.38 6.00
CA ARG A 417 20.31 1.17 7.09
C ARG A 417 20.65 0.24 8.27
N GLU A 418 21.56 0.67 9.13
CA GLU A 418 21.86 -0.06 10.36
C GLU A 418 20.59 -0.14 11.24
N SER A 419 20.05 -1.35 11.43
CA SER A 419 18.79 -1.62 12.12
C SER A 419 18.97 -2.59 13.27
N ALA A 420 17.85 -3.07 13.85
CA ALA A 420 17.87 -3.96 15.01
C ALA A 420 18.71 -5.21 14.74
N TYR A 421 18.64 -5.77 13.52
CA TYR A 421 19.42 -6.96 13.17
C TYR A 421 20.93 -6.71 13.28
N GLU A 422 21.46 -5.66 12.64
CA GLU A 422 22.90 -5.37 12.63
C GLU A 422 23.42 -5.03 14.03
N ILE A 423 22.68 -4.19 14.77
CA ILE A 423 23.05 -3.78 16.14
C ILE A 423 23.08 -4.98 17.08
N LEU A 424 22.05 -5.82 17.06
CA LEU A 424 21.94 -6.96 17.98
C LEU A 424 22.94 -8.07 17.63
N LYS A 425 23.18 -8.31 16.34
CA LYS A 425 24.22 -9.26 15.90
C LYS A 425 25.62 -8.76 16.22
N GLY A 426 25.88 -7.46 16.08
CA GLY A 426 27.14 -6.83 16.50
C GLY A 426 27.38 -6.93 18.01
N ARG A 427 26.32 -6.86 18.84
CA ARG A 427 26.41 -7.08 20.30
C ARG A 427 26.68 -8.54 20.69
N ALA A 428 26.26 -9.49 19.85
CA ALA A 428 26.46 -10.93 20.07
C ALA A 428 27.83 -11.44 19.61
N ALA A 429 28.57 -10.66 18.82
CA ALA A 429 29.97 -10.94 18.53
C ALA A 429 30.80 -10.72 19.81
N PRO A 430 31.61 -11.70 20.26
CA PRO A 430 32.54 -11.49 21.36
C PRO A 430 33.43 -10.28 21.03
N ALA A 431 33.70 -9.44 22.03
CA ALA A 431 34.78 -8.45 21.97
C ALA A 431 36.14 -9.16 21.97
N GLU A 432 36.45 -9.90 20.91
CA GLU A 432 37.75 -10.48 20.61
C GLU A 432 38.37 -9.67 19.46
N ASP A 433 38.83 -8.46 19.78
CA ASP A 433 39.97 -7.77 19.12
C ASP A 433 40.13 -6.34 19.68
N ALA A 434 40.13 -6.21 21.00
CA ALA A 434 40.91 -5.13 21.61
C ALA A 434 42.33 -5.69 21.78
N PRO A 435 43.35 -5.20 21.06
CA PRO A 435 44.71 -5.64 21.29
C PRO A 435 45.06 -5.32 22.74
N ALA A 436 45.41 -6.37 23.51
CA ALA A 436 45.89 -6.22 24.86
C ALA A 436 47.06 -5.23 24.87
N PRO A 437 47.14 -4.29 25.83
CA PRO A 437 48.29 -3.41 25.92
C PRO A 437 49.53 -4.28 26.16
N GLU A 438 50.46 -4.27 25.21
CA GLU A 438 51.76 -4.92 25.34
C GLU A 438 52.44 -4.42 26.62
N ALA A 439 52.76 -5.36 27.50
CA ALA A 439 53.58 -5.10 28.66
C ALA A 439 54.96 -4.60 28.19
N PRO A 440 55.49 -3.50 28.76
CA PRO A 440 56.80 -2.99 28.36
C PRO A 440 57.89 -3.96 28.82
N PRO A 441 58.92 -4.25 28.00
CA PRO A 441 60.04 -5.07 28.43
C PRO A 441 60.89 -4.29 29.43
N ALA A 442 61.15 -4.92 30.58
CA ALA A 442 62.14 -4.47 31.53
C ALA A 442 63.51 -5.05 31.16
N GLU A 443 64.47 -4.19 30.82
CA GLU A 443 65.75 -4.04 31.55
C GLU A 443 66.75 -3.12 30.80
N GLY A 444 67.35 -2.20 31.57
CA GLY A 444 68.78 -1.93 31.52
C GLY A 444 69.29 -0.82 30.58
N GLY A 445 69.72 0.31 31.15
CA GLY A 445 70.71 1.17 30.47
C GLY A 445 70.66 2.65 30.82
N MET A 446 71.31 3.02 31.93
CA MET A 446 71.66 4.41 32.25
C MET A 446 72.68 4.94 31.23
N GLY A 447 72.29 5.83 30.31
CA GLY A 447 73.22 6.53 29.43
C GLY A 447 72.61 7.01 28.12
N GLY A 448 72.25 8.30 28.04
CA GLY A 448 71.80 8.90 26.77
C GLY A 448 71.10 10.24 26.88
N MET A 449 70.73 10.69 28.08
CA MET A 449 70.14 12.01 28.32
C MET A 449 71.23 13.11 28.37
N LEU A 450 72.04 13.21 27.31
CA LEU A 450 73.06 14.26 27.15
C LEU A 450 73.47 14.51 25.67
N GLY A 451 72.74 13.96 24.70
CA GLY A 451 73.09 14.08 23.26
C GLY A 451 72.28 15.11 22.47
N ASP A 452 71.03 15.38 22.82
CA ASP A 452 70.09 16.09 21.91
C ASP A 452 69.77 17.54 22.31
N LEU A 453 70.51 18.09 23.30
CA LEU A 453 70.34 19.49 23.75
C LEU A 453 71.46 20.42 23.25
N LEU A 454 72.28 19.98 22.28
CA LEU A 454 73.49 20.70 21.88
C LEU A 454 73.72 20.74 20.35
N GLY A 455 72.66 20.99 19.58
CA GLY A 455 72.72 21.03 18.12
C GLY A 455 71.78 22.03 17.46
N GLY A 456 71.63 23.22 18.03
CA GLY A 456 71.03 24.35 17.31
C GLY A 456 71.99 24.88 16.24
N ALA A 457 71.39 25.28 15.10
CA ALA A 457 71.96 26.08 14.02
C ALA A 457 72.96 25.36 13.08
N LEU A 458 72.57 25.17 11.81
CA LEU A 458 73.22 25.72 10.61
C LEU A 458 72.59 25.13 9.31
N GLY A 459 71.93 26.00 8.51
CA GLY A 459 71.63 25.84 7.07
C GLY A 459 70.45 24.93 6.71
N GLY A 460 69.56 25.19 5.74
CA GLY A 460 69.45 26.20 4.69
C GLY A 460 68.63 25.60 3.52
N GLY A 461 67.65 26.32 2.97
CA GLY A 461 67.20 26.17 1.56
C GLY A 461 66.17 25.09 1.18
N ALA A 462 64.88 25.48 1.25
CA ALA A 462 63.77 25.24 0.30
C ALA A 462 63.63 23.90 -0.48
N SER A 463 62.61 23.10 -0.11
CA SER A 463 61.68 22.44 -1.05
C SER A 463 60.41 21.94 -0.33
N ARG A 464 59.27 21.90 -1.07
CA ARG A 464 57.91 21.37 -0.76
C ARG A 464 56.83 22.33 -0.27
N GLY A 465 55.88 22.59 -1.16
CA GLY A 465 54.46 22.68 -0.81
C GLY A 465 53.81 21.30 -0.88
N ARG A 466 53.12 20.89 0.20
CA ARG A 466 51.83 20.18 0.28
C ARG A 466 51.55 19.89 1.75
N SER A 467 50.68 20.70 2.37
CA SER A 467 50.26 20.56 3.76
C SER A 467 49.47 19.27 3.96
N ARG A 468 49.90 18.45 4.92
CA ARG A 468 49.09 17.41 5.54
C ARG A 468 48.17 18.09 6.55
N GLU A 469 46.87 17.88 6.42
CA GLU A 469 45.87 18.28 7.42
C GLU A 469 46.18 17.60 8.76
N SER A 470 45.99 18.35 9.84
CA SER A 470 46.25 17.87 11.20
C SER A 470 45.04 17.09 11.73
N VAL A 471 45.30 16.06 12.55
CA VAL A 471 44.31 15.13 13.12
C VAL A 471 43.17 15.85 13.87
N GLY A 472 43.40 17.07 14.38
CA GLY A 472 42.37 17.88 15.03
C GLY A 472 41.30 18.42 14.08
N GLU A 473 41.65 18.71 12.83
CA GLU A 473 40.72 19.29 11.84
C GLU A 473 39.78 18.22 11.26
N ALA A 474 40.27 16.98 11.12
CA ALA A 474 39.44 15.83 10.75
C ALA A 474 38.42 15.46 11.84
N LEU A 475 38.80 15.61 13.12
CA LEU A 475 37.91 15.34 14.26
C LEU A 475 36.81 16.42 14.41
N ALA A 476 37.15 17.69 14.23
CA ALA A 476 36.17 18.78 14.26
C ALA A 476 35.13 18.67 13.12
N LYS A 477 35.56 18.27 11.92
CA LYS A 477 34.66 18.07 10.77
C LYS A 477 33.75 16.84 10.92
N SER A 478 34.21 15.84 11.69
CA SER A 478 33.42 14.64 12.02
C SER A 478 32.36 14.93 13.10
N ALA A 479 32.69 15.77 14.09
CA ALA A 479 31.72 16.25 15.08
C ALA A 479 30.62 17.13 14.46
N ALA A 480 30.98 18.01 13.51
CA ALA A 480 29.99 18.84 12.80
C ALA A 480 29.03 18.02 11.91
N ARG A 481 29.48 16.89 11.35
CA ARG A 481 28.60 15.94 10.62
C ARG A 481 27.69 15.14 11.54
N ALA A 482 28.14 14.82 12.76
CA ALA A 482 27.36 14.09 13.75
C ALA A 482 26.22 14.94 14.36
N VAL A 483 26.41 16.26 14.47
CA VAL A 483 25.36 17.17 14.97
C VAL A 483 24.28 17.44 13.91
N GLY A 484 24.63 17.42 12.62
CA GLY A 484 23.67 17.57 11.52
C GLY A 484 22.75 16.36 11.30
N SER A 485 23.20 15.15 11.65
CA SER A 485 22.43 13.91 11.46
C SER A 485 21.57 13.50 12.66
N GLN A 486 21.71 14.14 13.81
CA GLN A 486 20.90 13.83 15.00
C GLN A 486 19.52 14.49 15.02
N VAL A 487 19.31 15.59 14.29
CA VAL A 487 18.03 16.32 14.26
C VAL A 487 16.97 15.65 13.35
N GLY A 488 17.36 14.68 12.52
CA GLY A 488 16.44 13.92 11.64
C GLY A 488 15.91 12.59 12.22
N ARG A 489 16.31 12.19 13.44
CA ARG A 489 16.04 10.85 14.01
C ARG A 489 14.67 10.67 14.68
N ALA A 490 13.69 11.53 14.39
CA ALA A 490 12.32 11.31 14.82
C ALA A 490 11.51 10.80 13.63
N ILE A 491 11.45 9.47 13.45
CA ILE A 491 10.37 8.87 12.68
C ILE A 491 9.09 9.11 13.48
N VAL A 492 8.26 10.01 12.98
CA VAL A 492 6.88 10.17 13.45
C VAL A 492 6.15 8.90 13.06
N ARG A 493 5.99 8.00 14.04
CA ARG A 493 5.08 6.85 13.95
C ARG A 493 3.73 7.33 13.44
N GLY A 494 3.11 6.56 12.54
CA GLY A 494 1.66 6.50 12.43
C GLY A 494 1.06 6.45 13.84
N ILE A 495 0.21 7.41 14.15
CA ILE A 495 -0.20 7.82 15.50
C ILE A 495 -1.08 6.75 16.19
N LEU A 496 -1.37 5.61 15.56
CA LEU A 496 -2.05 4.49 16.20
C LEU A 496 -1.29 3.85 17.39
N GLY A 497 0.03 4.05 17.50
CA GLY A 497 0.80 3.54 18.65
C GLY A 497 0.66 4.33 19.96
N SER A 498 0.21 5.59 19.94
CA SER A 498 0.31 6.47 21.12
C SER A 498 -1.01 7.05 21.67
N ILE A 499 -2.13 6.98 20.93
CA ILE A 499 -3.35 7.71 21.32
C ILE A 499 -4.46 6.86 21.98
N LEU A 500 -4.34 5.53 22.04
CA LEU A 500 -5.32 4.69 22.77
C LEU A 500 -4.85 4.19 24.15
N GLY A 501 -3.69 4.65 24.63
CA GLY A 501 -3.14 4.34 25.95
C GLY A 501 -3.46 5.35 27.06
N GLY A 502 -4.43 6.26 26.86
CA GLY A 502 -4.67 7.32 27.84
C GLY A 502 -6.09 7.88 27.86
N ARG A 503 -6.94 7.32 28.72
CA ARG A 503 -7.80 8.10 29.62
C ARG A 503 -8.37 7.22 30.74
N ARG A 504 -8.41 7.84 31.93
CA ARG A 504 -8.99 7.37 33.20
C ARG A 504 -10.42 6.90 33.07
#